data_AF-A0A1W1VIR4-F1
#
_entry.id   AF-A0A1W1VIR4-F1
#
_cell.length_a   1.000
_cell.length_b   1.000
_cell.length_c   1.000
_cell.angle_alpha   90.00
_cell.angle_beta   90.00
_cell.angle_gamma   90.00
#
_symmetry.space_group_name_H-M   'P 1'
#
loop_
_entity.id
_entity.type
_entity.pdbx_description
1 polymer ?
#
loop_
_entity_poly.entity_id
_entity_poly.type
_entity_poly.pdbx_seq_one_letter_code
_entity_poly.pdbx_strand_id
1 'polypeptide(L)'
;MTPEVRRCTKCGEEKLATREFFYGNKKDRLGLHSYCKSCFRTKQQKYSASNREAVRAGNRAAHAKYRAERLVYKKRRYEALKEAMLGDPTLRDRVQIVRRKKSASWRAANINKSRELYRKANHTERGRLRQKAWRARDYALDPEKYRAREQNYRARRLAAPGSFTSWDIHLIMKKQRGGCFYCGERLGREAWHIDHFIPLARGGTNYPENLVAACATCNLSKNAKMPWEFMPDRFPVP
;
A
#
# COMPACT_ATOMS: atom_id res chain seq x y z
N MET A 1 -30.76 8.48 43.69
CA MET A 1 -31.85 8.26 42.71
C MET A 1 -31.66 6.88 42.11
N THR A 2 -32.62 5.98 42.30
CA THR A 2 -32.60 4.66 41.64
C THR A 2 -32.79 4.86 40.14
N PRO A 3 -31.94 4.28 39.28
CA PRO A 3 -32.08 4.46 37.84
C PRO A 3 -33.42 3.88 37.35
N GLU A 4 -34.16 4.67 36.59
CA GLU A 4 -35.48 4.27 36.05
C GLU A 4 -35.31 3.08 35.08
N VAL A 5 -35.99 1.98 35.37
CA VAL A 5 -35.96 0.74 34.57
C VAL A 5 -37.25 0.58 33.77
N ARG A 6 -37.12 -0.02 32.58
CA ARG A 6 -38.23 -0.36 31.71
C ARG A 6 -38.18 -1.84 31.35
N ARG A 7 -39.30 -2.52 31.54
CA ARG A 7 -39.50 -3.90 31.08
C ARG A 7 -39.76 -3.94 29.58
N CYS A 8 -38.96 -4.72 28.85
CA CYS A 8 -39.15 -4.93 27.42
C CYS A 8 -40.41 -5.77 27.16
N THR A 9 -41.37 -5.26 26.38
CA THR A 9 -42.62 -5.99 26.04
C THR A 9 -42.43 -7.19 25.10
N LYS A 10 -41.19 -7.50 24.69
CA LYS A 10 -40.88 -8.64 23.79
C LYS A 10 -40.07 -9.75 24.45
N CYS A 11 -39.03 -9.43 25.22
CA CYS A 11 -38.22 -10.43 25.92
C CYS A 11 -38.49 -10.48 27.42
N GLY A 12 -39.30 -9.57 27.98
CA GLY A 12 -39.63 -9.54 29.40
C GLY A 12 -38.51 -9.04 30.32
N GLU A 13 -37.28 -8.87 29.81
CA GLU A 13 -36.13 -8.35 30.56
C GLU A 13 -36.32 -6.88 30.97
N GLU A 14 -35.91 -6.56 32.19
CA GLU A 14 -35.82 -5.18 32.69
C GLU A 14 -34.46 -4.59 32.33
N LYS A 15 -34.50 -3.41 31.71
CA LYS A 15 -33.30 -2.68 31.27
C LYS A 15 -33.42 -1.22 31.65
N LEU A 16 -32.29 -0.54 31.78
CA LEU A 16 -32.28 0.90 32.00
C LEU A 16 -33.12 1.61 30.92
N ALA A 17 -34.01 2.50 31.34
CA ALA A 17 -34.88 3.27 30.47
C ALA A 17 -34.07 4.39 29.77
N THR A 18 -33.10 4.00 28.94
CA THR A 18 -32.20 4.91 28.23
C THR A 18 -32.18 4.63 26.73
N ARG A 19 -31.66 5.59 25.97
CA ARG A 19 -31.40 5.45 24.53
C ARG A 19 -30.32 4.43 24.21
N GLU A 20 -29.61 3.90 25.18
CA GLU A 20 -28.68 2.79 24.97
C GLU A 20 -29.47 1.52 24.64
N PHE A 21 -30.48 1.19 25.45
CA PHE A 21 -31.24 -0.06 25.38
C PHE A 21 -32.54 0.03 24.57
N PHE A 22 -33.13 1.21 24.44
CA PHE A 22 -34.40 1.43 23.72
C PHE A 22 -34.23 2.46 22.61
N TYR A 23 -35.03 2.35 21.54
CA TYR A 23 -35.13 3.40 20.52
C TYR A 23 -35.98 4.56 21.02
N GLY A 24 -35.79 5.76 20.47
CA GLY A 24 -36.64 6.90 20.81
C GLY A 24 -38.05 6.77 20.24
N ASN A 25 -39.06 7.14 21.02
CA ASN A 25 -40.44 7.26 20.60
C ASN A 25 -41.03 8.55 21.17
N LYS A 26 -41.27 9.54 20.30
CA LYS A 26 -41.78 10.87 20.72
C LYS A 26 -43.18 10.83 21.33
N LYS A 27 -43.94 9.74 21.14
CA LYS A 27 -45.31 9.57 21.65
C LYS A 27 -45.37 8.85 23.00
N ASP A 28 -44.25 8.32 23.47
CA ASP A 28 -44.18 7.59 24.73
C ASP A 28 -43.81 8.52 25.88
N ARG A 29 -44.34 8.26 27.09
CA ARG A 29 -44.10 9.10 28.27
C ARG A 29 -42.61 9.25 28.61
N LEU A 30 -41.81 8.20 28.44
CA LEU A 30 -40.35 8.26 28.69
C LEU A 30 -39.57 8.59 27.41
N GLY A 31 -40.25 8.91 26.31
CA GLY A 31 -39.63 9.17 25.02
C GLY A 31 -38.97 7.93 24.40
N LEU A 32 -39.32 6.72 24.85
CA LEU A 32 -38.66 5.46 24.47
C LEU A 32 -39.63 4.42 23.93
N HIS A 33 -39.12 3.49 23.13
CA HIS A 33 -39.89 2.37 22.64
C HIS A 33 -40.23 1.41 23.78
N SER A 34 -41.37 0.72 23.67
CA SER A 34 -41.82 -0.30 24.63
C SER A 34 -40.98 -1.59 24.64
N TYR A 35 -40.12 -1.82 23.66
CA TYR A 35 -39.24 -3.00 23.61
C TYR A 35 -37.82 -2.63 23.19
N CYS A 36 -36.85 -3.43 23.63
CA CYS A 36 -35.44 -3.11 23.54
C CYS A 36 -34.87 -3.24 22.11
N LYS A 37 -33.71 -2.62 21.88
CA LYS A 37 -33.01 -2.64 20.60
C LYS A 37 -32.60 -4.04 20.14
N SER A 38 -32.32 -4.97 21.05
CA SER A 38 -32.01 -6.36 20.64
C SER A 38 -33.24 -7.02 20.02
N CYS A 39 -34.40 -6.92 20.67
CA CYS A 39 -35.67 -7.41 20.14
C CYS A 39 -36.03 -6.75 18.81
N PHE A 40 -35.79 -5.44 18.66
CA PHE A 40 -35.97 -4.76 17.38
C PHE A 40 -35.06 -5.30 16.28
N ARG A 41 -33.77 -5.54 16.58
CA ARG A 41 -32.80 -6.09 15.63
C ARG A 41 -33.21 -7.51 15.20
N THR A 42 -33.61 -8.36 16.13
CA THR A 42 -34.13 -9.71 15.82
C THR A 42 -35.37 -9.64 14.94
N LYS A 43 -36.32 -8.75 15.26
CA LYS A 43 -37.52 -8.52 14.43
C LYS A 43 -37.14 -8.09 13.01
N GLN A 44 -36.22 -7.13 12.87
CA GLN A 44 -35.77 -6.63 11.57
C GLN A 44 -35.02 -7.68 10.75
N GLN A 45 -34.20 -8.52 11.39
CA GLN A 45 -33.51 -9.62 10.73
C GLN A 45 -34.52 -10.64 10.18
N LYS A 46 -35.50 -11.07 10.99
CA LYS A 46 -36.57 -11.98 10.55
C LYS A 46 -37.34 -11.40 9.36
N TYR A 47 -37.76 -10.14 9.46
CA TYR A 47 -38.48 -9.45 8.38
C TYR A 47 -37.63 -9.36 7.09
N SER A 48 -36.35 -8.99 7.22
CA SER A 48 -35.44 -8.86 6.06
C SER A 48 -35.12 -10.21 5.42
N ALA A 49 -35.08 -11.29 6.21
CA ALA A 49 -34.88 -12.64 5.70
C ALA A 49 -36.11 -13.14 4.93
N SER A 50 -37.30 -12.99 5.50
CA SER A 50 -38.56 -13.45 4.88
C SER A 50 -39.02 -12.57 3.71
N ASN A 51 -38.60 -11.30 3.65
CA ASN A 51 -39.02 -10.34 2.62
C ASN A 51 -37.85 -9.83 1.78
N ARG A 52 -36.77 -10.62 1.65
CA ARG A 52 -35.50 -10.15 1.05
C ARG A 52 -35.69 -9.57 -0.35
N GLU A 53 -36.48 -10.21 -1.19
CA GLU A 53 -36.76 -9.73 -2.54
C GLU A 53 -37.64 -8.49 -2.56
N ALA A 54 -38.74 -8.48 -1.80
CA ALA A 54 -39.63 -7.32 -1.69
C ALA A 54 -38.88 -6.08 -1.17
N VAL A 55 -38.03 -6.23 -0.15
CA VAL A 55 -37.17 -5.16 0.38
C VAL A 55 -36.17 -4.68 -0.67
N ARG A 56 -35.53 -5.60 -1.41
CA ARG A 56 -34.62 -5.23 -2.50
C ARG A 56 -35.34 -4.51 -3.64
N ALA A 57 -36.52 -4.98 -4.02
CA ALA A 57 -37.35 -4.36 -5.06
C ALA A 57 -37.79 -2.95 -4.64
N GLY A 58 -38.27 -2.78 -3.42
CA GLY A 58 -38.62 -1.47 -2.84
C GLY A 58 -37.41 -0.52 -2.80
N ASN A 59 -36.24 -1.01 -2.38
CA ASN A 59 -35.00 -0.22 -2.39
C ASN A 59 -34.57 0.18 -3.81
N ARG A 60 -34.70 -0.72 -4.80
CA ARG A 60 -34.42 -0.40 -6.21
C ARG A 60 -35.39 0.65 -6.73
N ALA A 61 -36.69 0.51 -6.47
CA ALA A 61 -37.72 1.46 -6.86
C ALA A 61 -37.49 2.84 -6.22
N ALA A 62 -37.19 2.88 -4.92
CA ALA A 62 -36.82 4.13 -4.23
C ALA A 62 -35.53 4.75 -4.80
N HIS A 63 -34.51 3.94 -5.09
CA HIS A 63 -33.28 4.43 -5.72
C HIS A 63 -33.49 4.96 -7.13
N ALA A 64 -34.39 4.36 -7.90
CA ALA A 64 -34.77 4.82 -9.23
C ALA A 64 -35.55 6.14 -9.15
N LYS A 65 -36.57 6.21 -8.28
CA LYS A 65 -37.40 7.40 -8.05
C LYS A 65 -36.55 8.63 -7.72
N TYR A 66 -35.60 8.48 -6.81
CA TYR A 66 -34.75 9.60 -6.35
C TYR A 66 -33.37 9.64 -7.03
N ARG A 67 -33.20 8.98 -8.20
CA ARG A 67 -31.88 8.87 -8.85
C ARG A 67 -31.31 10.24 -9.20
N ALA A 68 -32.09 11.09 -9.85
CA ALA A 68 -31.66 12.42 -10.29
C ALA A 68 -31.29 13.31 -9.09
N GLU A 69 -32.19 13.39 -8.10
CA GLU A 69 -31.96 14.15 -6.86
C GLU A 69 -30.70 13.68 -6.11
N ARG A 70 -30.48 12.36 -6.01
CA ARG A 70 -29.27 11.81 -5.38
C ARG A 70 -28.00 12.18 -6.13
N LEU A 71 -28.03 12.27 -7.46
CA LEU A 71 -26.88 12.71 -8.25
C LEU A 71 -26.57 14.19 -7.98
N VAL A 72 -27.61 15.03 -7.92
CA VAL A 72 -27.46 16.46 -7.55
C VAL A 72 -26.90 16.60 -6.14
N TYR A 73 -27.45 15.88 -5.16
CA TYR A 73 -26.95 15.87 -3.79
C TYR A 73 -25.47 15.43 -3.71
N LYS A 74 -25.10 14.34 -4.40
CA LYS A 74 -23.71 13.86 -4.45
C LYS A 74 -22.78 14.90 -5.08
N LYS A 75 -23.19 15.54 -6.18
CA LYS A 75 -22.40 16.59 -6.84
C LYS A 75 -22.18 17.77 -5.90
N ARG A 76 -23.24 18.30 -5.28
CA ARG A 76 -23.15 19.41 -4.30
C ARG A 76 -22.21 19.08 -3.15
N ARG A 77 -22.33 17.89 -2.57
CA ARG A 77 -21.43 17.44 -1.48
C ARG A 77 -19.97 17.33 -1.95
N TYR A 78 -19.75 16.86 -3.18
CA TYR A 78 -18.40 16.76 -3.75
C TYR A 78 -17.77 18.15 -3.97
N GLU A 79 -18.52 19.10 -4.55
CA GLU A 79 -18.04 20.47 -4.74
C GLU A 79 -17.78 21.16 -3.40
N ALA A 80 -18.69 21.06 -2.43
CA ALA A 80 -18.47 21.62 -1.09
C ALA A 80 -17.21 21.07 -0.42
N LEU A 81 -16.94 19.76 -0.58
CA LEU A 81 -15.70 19.16 -0.08
C LEU A 81 -14.46 19.66 -0.83
N LYS A 82 -14.56 19.86 -2.14
CA LYS A 82 -13.48 20.38 -2.98
C LYS A 82 -13.13 21.82 -2.59
N GLU A 83 -14.14 22.67 -2.39
CA GLU A 83 -13.97 24.04 -1.89
C GLU A 83 -13.33 24.05 -0.50
N ALA A 84 -13.83 23.22 0.43
CA ALA A 84 -13.22 23.10 1.76
C ALA A 84 -11.74 22.64 1.71
N MET A 85 -11.37 21.77 0.77
CA MET A 85 -9.98 21.36 0.57
C MET A 85 -9.08 22.45 -0.03
N LEU A 86 -9.63 23.42 -0.74
CA LEU A 86 -8.87 24.58 -1.24
C LEU A 86 -8.56 25.55 -0.08
N GLY A 87 -9.49 25.71 0.87
CA GLY A 87 -9.31 26.54 2.06
C GLY A 87 -8.42 25.94 3.15
N ASP A 88 -8.33 24.61 3.24
CA ASP A 88 -7.46 23.91 4.22
C ASP A 88 -6.66 22.78 3.52
N PRO A 89 -5.37 23.01 3.21
CA PRO A 89 -4.50 22.00 2.62
C PRO A 89 -4.38 20.72 3.47
N THR A 90 -4.51 20.81 4.80
CA THR A 90 -4.42 19.64 5.69
C THR A 90 -5.65 18.73 5.57
N LEU A 91 -6.81 19.30 5.22
CA LEU A 91 -8.03 18.53 4.95
C LEU A 91 -7.86 17.63 3.73
N ARG A 92 -7.16 18.10 2.68
CA ARG A 92 -6.81 17.28 1.52
C ARG A 92 -6.02 16.04 1.95
N ASP A 93 -4.99 16.22 2.78
CA ASP A 93 -4.15 15.12 3.26
C ASP A 93 -4.93 14.13 4.12
N ARG A 94 -5.73 14.61 5.07
CA ARG A 94 -6.62 13.75 5.88
C ARG A 94 -7.53 12.89 5.02
N VAL A 95 -8.18 13.49 4.01
CA VAL A 95 -9.04 12.75 3.08
C VAL A 95 -8.26 11.78 2.21
N GLN A 96 -7.07 12.15 1.73
CA GLN A 96 -6.21 11.24 0.98
C GLN A 96 -5.75 10.06 1.84
N ILE A 97 -5.38 10.26 3.10
CA ILE A 97 -4.98 9.20 4.04
C ILE A 97 -6.13 8.21 4.21
N VAL A 98 -7.35 8.68 4.49
CA VAL A 98 -8.53 7.82 4.64
C VAL A 98 -8.81 7.04 3.35
N ARG A 99 -8.73 7.69 2.19
CA ARG A 99 -8.89 7.04 0.88
C ARG A 99 -7.81 5.96 0.65
N ARG A 100 -6.54 6.26 0.94
CA ARG A 100 -5.42 5.31 0.80
C ARG A 100 -5.58 4.11 1.72
N LYS A 101 -5.94 4.33 3.00
CA LYS A 101 -6.23 3.25 3.98
C LYS A 101 -7.36 2.35 3.49
N LYS A 102 -8.47 2.93 3.04
CA LYS A 102 -9.61 2.18 2.50
C LYS A 102 -9.22 1.38 1.25
N SER A 103 -8.48 1.98 0.32
CA SER A 103 -7.99 1.31 -0.89
C SER A 103 -6.97 0.20 -0.57
N ALA A 104 -6.11 0.38 0.43
CA ALA A 104 -5.19 -0.66 0.88
C ALA A 104 -5.93 -1.85 1.50
N SER A 105 -6.87 -1.58 2.42
CA SER A 105 -7.72 -2.61 3.02
C SER A 105 -8.51 -3.40 1.97
N TRP A 106 -9.12 -2.71 0.99
CA TRP A 106 -9.84 -3.37 -0.09
C TRP A 106 -8.92 -4.26 -0.94
N ARG A 107 -7.72 -3.77 -1.30
CA ARG A 107 -6.74 -4.56 -2.07
C ARG A 107 -6.27 -5.80 -1.31
N ALA A 108 -6.08 -5.70 0.00
CA ALA A 108 -5.72 -6.84 0.85
C ALA A 108 -6.85 -7.88 0.88
N ALA A 109 -8.09 -7.45 1.12
CA ALA A 109 -9.26 -8.33 1.13
C ALA A 109 -9.64 -8.89 -0.25
N ASN A 110 -9.18 -8.28 -1.35
CA ASN A 110 -9.56 -8.63 -2.72
C ASN A 110 -8.34 -8.79 -3.63
N ILE A 111 -7.29 -9.47 -3.16
CA ILE A 111 -5.98 -9.52 -3.84
C ILE A 111 -6.08 -10.00 -5.31
N ASN A 112 -6.85 -11.06 -5.57
CA ASN A 112 -7.02 -11.61 -6.91
C ASN A 112 -7.78 -10.65 -7.83
N LYS A 113 -8.86 -10.05 -7.33
CA LYS A 113 -9.63 -9.05 -8.10
C LYS A 113 -8.79 -7.82 -8.39
N SER A 114 -8.00 -7.36 -7.43
CA SER A 114 -7.07 -6.24 -7.61
C SER A 114 -6.04 -6.54 -8.70
N ARG A 115 -5.49 -7.76 -8.74
CA ARG A 115 -4.53 -8.19 -9.77
C ARG A 115 -5.18 -8.23 -11.15
N GLU A 116 -6.40 -8.77 -11.25
CA GLU A 116 -7.17 -8.79 -12.50
C GLU A 116 -7.42 -7.38 -13.04
N LEU A 117 -7.90 -6.46 -12.20
CA LEU A 117 -8.14 -5.07 -12.57
C LEU A 117 -6.85 -4.36 -13.01
N TYR A 118 -5.74 -4.59 -12.29
CA TYR A 118 -4.43 -4.05 -12.66
C TYR A 118 -3.97 -4.56 -14.02
N ARG A 119 -4.11 -5.87 -14.30
CA ARG A 119 -3.78 -6.46 -15.61
C ARG A 119 -4.63 -5.82 -16.71
N LYS A 120 -5.96 -5.80 -16.55
CA LYS A 120 -6.88 -5.18 -17.52
C LYS A 120 -6.52 -3.71 -17.81
N ALA A 121 -6.22 -2.94 -16.76
CA ALA A 121 -5.90 -1.52 -16.89
C ALA A 121 -4.51 -1.24 -17.52
N ASN A 122 -3.60 -2.21 -17.53
CA ASN A 122 -2.24 -2.05 -18.06
C ASN A 122 -1.97 -2.86 -19.33
N HIS A 123 -2.87 -3.76 -19.75
CA HIS A 123 -2.76 -4.51 -21.00
C HIS A 123 -3.24 -3.71 -22.21
N THR A 124 -4.03 -2.65 -21.99
CA THR A 124 -4.37 -1.69 -23.04
C THR A 124 -3.14 -0.93 -23.52
N GLU A 125 -3.15 -0.46 -24.76
CA GLU A 125 -2.06 0.38 -25.31
C GLU A 125 -1.79 1.60 -24.43
N ARG A 126 -2.84 2.36 -24.09
CA ARG A 126 -2.75 3.50 -23.16
C ARG A 126 -2.14 3.10 -21.81
N GLY A 127 -2.50 1.93 -21.29
CA GLY A 127 -1.94 1.39 -20.06
C GLY A 127 -0.44 1.09 -20.16
N ARG A 128 -0.02 0.46 -21.27
CA ARG A 128 1.39 0.15 -21.57
C ARG A 128 2.23 1.41 -21.74
N LEU A 129 1.74 2.40 -22.51
CA LEU A 129 2.41 3.69 -22.69
C LEU A 129 2.57 4.44 -21.36
N ARG A 130 1.52 4.47 -20.53
CA ARG A 130 1.58 5.06 -19.18
C ARG A 130 2.64 4.37 -18.32
N GLN A 131 2.73 3.04 -18.36
CA GLN A 131 3.77 2.29 -17.64
C GLN A 131 5.17 2.60 -18.15
N LYS A 132 5.37 2.64 -19.47
CA LYS A 132 6.65 2.99 -20.09
C LYS A 132 7.10 4.39 -19.65
N ALA A 133 6.22 5.38 -19.73
CA ALA A 133 6.49 6.75 -19.30
C ALA A 133 6.74 6.86 -17.79
N TRP A 134 6.07 6.05 -16.96
CA TRP A 134 6.34 6.00 -15.53
C TRP A 134 7.73 5.42 -15.24
N ARG A 135 8.13 4.31 -15.88
CA ARG A 135 9.47 3.71 -15.70
C ARG A 135 10.58 4.64 -16.15
N ALA A 136 10.40 5.34 -17.29
CA ALA A 136 11.37 6.31 -17.79
C ALA A 136 11.60 7.45 -16.78
N ARG A 137 10.52 8.00 -16.22
CA ARG A 137 10.61 9.04 -15.18
C ARG A 137 11.24 8.52 -13.88
N ASP A 138 10.84 7.33 -13.45
CA ASP A 138 11.38 6.69 -12.24
C ASP A 138 12.89 6.40 -12.38
N TYR A 139 13.34 6.00 -13.57
CA TYR A 139 14.77 5.83 -13.89
C TYR A 139 15.53 7.16 -13.90
N ALA A 140 14.95 8.22 -14.49
CA ALA A 140 15.60 9.54 -14.52
C ALA A 140 15.77 10.16 -13.12
N LEU A 141 14.89 9.83 -12.17
CA LEU A 141 14.97 10.30 -10.79
C LEU A 141 15.97 9.48 -9.95
N ASP A 142 16.05 8.17 -10.16
CA ASP A 142 16.93 7.28 -9.40
C ASP A 142 17.45 6.13 -10.29
N PRO A 143 18.55 6.35 -11.04
CA PRO A 143 19.17 5.33 -11.86
C PRO A 143 19.75 4.16 -11.03
N GLU A 144 20.23 4.46 -9.82
CA GLU A 144 20.85 3.48 -8.91
C GLU A 144 19.85 2.42 -8.44
N LYS A 145 18.58 2.80 -8.28
CA LYS A 145 17.50 1.85 -7.97
C LYS A 145 17.34 0.78 -9.03
N TYR A 146 17.58 1.10 -10.31
CA TYR A 146 17.50 0.14 -11.39
C TYR A 146 18.75 -0.75 -11.43
N ARG A 147 19.94 -0.22 -11.13
CA ARG A 147 21.16 -1.03 -10.93
C ARG A 147 21.00 -2.04 -9.80
N ALA A 148 20.50 -1.60 -8.64
CA ALA A 148 20.19 -2.47 -7.51
C ALA A 148 19.15 -3.54 -7.89
N ARG A 149 18.09 -3.17 -8.62
CA ARG A 149 17.07 -4.12 -9.10
C ARG A 149 17.68 -5.23 -9.97
N GLU A 150 18.56 -4.88 -10.90
CA GLU A 150 19.19 -5.83 -11.81
C GLU A 150 20.08 -6.82 -11.05
N GLN A 151 20.95 -6.31 -10.17
CA GLN A 151 21.83 -7.17 -9.35
C GLN A 151 21.04 -8.03 -8.36
N ASN A 152 20.01 -7.49 -7.71
CA ASN A 152 19.10 -8.28 -6.86
C ASN A 152 18.35 -9.36 -7.64
N TYR A 153 18.04 -9.13 -8.92
CA TYR A 153 17.47 -10.17 -9.78
C TYR A 153 18.50 -11.26 -10.09
N ARG A 154 19.74 -10.89 -10.44
CA ARG A 154 20.83 -11.84 -10.67
C ARG A 154 21.13 -12.70 -9.43
N ALA A 155 21.25 -12.07 -8.26
CA ALA A 155 21.48 -12.77 -7.00
C ALA A 155 20.38 -13.79 -6.69
N ARG A 156 19.10 -13.41 -6.83
CA ARG A 156 17.97 -14.32 -6.65
C ARG A 156 17.99 -15.51 -7.61
N ARG A 157 18.39 -15.30 -8.87
CA ARG A 157 18.52 -16.39 -9.85
C ARG A 157 19.61 -17.40 -9.47
N LEU A 158 20.65 -16.94 -8.78
CA LEU A 158 21.75 -17.76 -8.28
C LEU A 158 21.52 -18.27 -6.85
N ALA A 159 20.32 -18.06 -6.28
CA ALA A 159 19.99 -18.37 -4.89
C ALA A 159 20.97 -17.76 -3.86
N ALA A 160 21.68 -16.68 -4.23
CA ALA A 160 22.56 -15.98 -3.32
C ALA A 160 21.74 -15.19 -2.29
N PRO A 161 22.09 -15.25 -0.99
CA PRO A 161 21.35 -14.53 0.04
C PRO A 161 21.62 -13.02 -0.06
N GLY A 162 20.65 -12.23 0.38
CA GLY A 162 20.79 -10.78 0.51
C GLY A 162 20.24 -9.96 -0.66
N SER A 163 20.04 -8.69 -0.36
CA SER A 163 19.61 -7.67 -1.32
C SER A 163 20.08 -6.31 -0.85
N PHE A 164 20.20 -5.38 -1.79
CA PHE A 164 20.58 -3.99 -1.50
C PHE A 164 19.69 -3.01 -2.28
N THR A 165 19.75 -1.75 -1.89
CA THR A 165 18.93 -0.65 -2.40
C THR A 165 19.81 0.43 -3.03
N SER A 166 19.21 1.42 -3.69
CA SER A 166 19.95 2.61 -4.14
C SER A 166 20.62 3.36 -2.98
N TRP A 167 20.01 3.34 -1.79
CA TRP A 167 20.62 3.94 -0.61
C TRP A 167 21.93 3.24 -0.20
N ASP A 168 21.99 1.91 -0.31
CA ASP A 168 23.21 1.16 -0.03
C ASP A 168 24.32 1.51 -1.03
N ILE A 169 23.98 1.68 -2.31
CA ILE A 169 24.91 2.18 -3.35
C ILE A 169 25.48 3.54 -2.95
N HIS A 170 24.62 4.48 -2.53
CA HIS A 170 25.03 5.79 -2.05
C HIS A 170 26.01 5.68 -0.86
N LEU A 171 25.73 4.81 0.12
CA LEU A 171 26.60 4.59 1.26
C LEU A 171 27.96 3.97 0.88
N ILE A 172 27.98 3.04 -0.07
CA ILE A 172 29.23 2.44 -0.61
C ILE A 172 30.08 3.52 -1.26
N MET A 173 29.49 4.34 -2.14
CA MET A 173 30.17 5.46 -2.80
C MET A 173 30.74 6.44 -1.77
N LYS A 174 29.98 6.76 -0.71
CA LYS A 174 30.42 7.64 0.37
C LYS A 174 31.59 7.03 1.15
N LYS A 175 31.51 5.75 1.54
CA LYS A 175 32.57 5.02 2.25
C LYS A 175 33.87 4.98 1.45
N GLN A 176 33.77 4.80 0.14
CA GLN A 176 34.91 4.79 -0.77
C GLN A 176 35.38 6.19 -1.20
N ARG A 177 34.81 7.26 -0.65
CA ARG A 177 35.12 8.66 -1.01
C ARG A 177 35.00 8.93 -2.52
N GLY A 178 34.06 8.24 -3.18
CA GLY A 178 33.87 8.30 -4.63
C GLY A 178 35.01 7.70 -5.45
N GLY A 179 35.90 6.90 -4.87
CA GLY A 179 36.98 6.19 -5.56
C GLY A 179 36.65 4.73 -5.86
N CYS A 180 37.33 4.15 -6.85
CA CYS A 180 37.30 2.73 -7.15
C CYS A 180 37.87 1.96 -5.96
N PHE A 181 37.18 0.92 -5.51
CA PHE A 181 37.64 0.11 -4.38
C PHE A 181 39.01 -0.52 -4.66
N TYR A 182 39.29 -0.90 -5.90
CA TYR A 182 40.48 -1.66 -6.30
C TYR A 182 41.70 -0.80 -6.69
N CYS A 183 41.53 0.22 -7.55
CA CYS A 183 42.66 1.07 -7.95
C CYS A 183 42.71 2.41 -7.20
N GLY A 184 41.66 2.78 -6.47
CA GLY A 184 41.57 4.08 -5.78
C GLY A 184 41.25 5.27 -6.69
N GLU A 185 41.27 5.10 -8.02
CA GLU A 185 40.97 6.18 -8.97
C GLU A 185 39.55 6.72 -8.79
N ARG A 186 39.38 8.02 -9.00
CA ARG A 186 38.11 8.71 -8.78
C ARG A 186 37.04 8.23 -9.77
N LEU A 187 35.96 7.65 -9.25
CA LEU A 187 34.79 7.27 -10.05
C LEU A 187 34.05 8.54 -10.47
N GLY A 188 33.98 8.75 -11.79
CA GLY A 188 33.47 9.99 -12.37
C GLY A 188 32.76 9.76 -13.71
N ARG A 189 33.20 10.46 -14.75
CA ARG A 189 32.61 10.44 -16.12
C ARG A 189 32.63 9.06 -16.79
N GLU A 190 33.48 8.16 -16.34
CA GLU A 190 33.63 6.82 -16.87
C GLU A 190 32.61 5.85 -16.29
N ALA A 191 32.34 4.76 -17.03
CA ALA A 191 31.46 3.71 -16.55
C ALA A 191 32.05 3.04 -15.30
N TRP A 192 31.24 2.95 -14.25
CA TRP A 192 31.56 2.24 -13.02
C TRP A 192 30.39 1.33 -12.64
N HIS A 193 30.71 0.30 -11.87
CA HIS A 193 29.80 -0.77 -11.52
C HIS A 193 29.82 -1.03 -10.02
N ILE A 194 28.70 -1.57 -9.52
CA ILE A 194 28.68 -2.26 -8.24
C ILE A 194 29.12 -3.69 -8.50
N ASP A 195 30.25 -4.05 -7.89
CA ASP A 195 30.86 -5.36 -7.95
C ASP A 195 30.66 -6.12 -6.63
N HIS A 196 30.59 -7.44 -6.71
CA HIS A 196 30.58 -8.32 -5.55
C HIS A 196 32.01 -8.67 -5.19
N PHE A 197 32.49 -8.25 -4.01
CA PHE A 197 33.85 -8.49 -3.55
C PHE A 197 34.19 -9.99 -3.61
N ILE A 198 33.38 -10.83 -2.98
CA ILE A 198 33.29 -12.26 -3.26
C ILE A 198 32.26 -12.47 -4.39
N PRO A 199 32.63 -13.04 -5.55
CA PRO A 199 31.71 -13.26 -6.66
C PRO A 199 30.51 -14.15 -6.30
N LEU A 200 29.31 -13.79 -6.76
CA LEU A 200 28.09 -14.59 -6.57
C LEU A 200 28.26 -16.05 -7.05
N ALA A 201 28.95 -16.25 -8.18
CA ALA A 201 29.20 -17.58 -8.75
C ALA A 201 30.09 -18.46 -7.87
N ARG A 202 30.77 -17.89 -6.88
CA ARG A 202 31.68 -18.57 -5.95
C ARG A 202 31.19 -18.51 -4.50
N GLY A 203 29.87 -18.40 -4.32
CA GLY A 203 29.24 -18.39 -2.99
C GLY A 203 29.17 -17.01 -2.31
N GLY A 204 29.50 -15.94 -3.02
CA GLY A 204 29.33 -14.58 -2.52
C GLY A 204 27.88 -14.21 -2.25
N THR A 205 27.65 -13.35 -1.26
CA THR A 205 26.33 -12.84 -0.91
C THR A 205 26.01 -11.56 -1.69
N ASN A 206 24.75 -11.16 -1.69
CA ASN A 206 24.28 -9.90 -2.27
C ASN A 206 23.89 -8.89 -1.19
N TYR A 207 24.45 -9.03 0.01
CA TYR A 207 24.34 -8.01 1.06
C TYR A 207 25.33 -6.86 0.82
N PRO A 208 25.02 -5.63 1.26
CA PRO A 208 25.88 -4.46 1.07
C PRO A 208 27.34 -4.65 1.53
N GLU A 209 27.59 -5.49 2.52
CA GLU A 209 28.93 -5.79 3.05
C GLU A 209 29.83 -6.50 2.02
N ASN A 210 29.24 -7.22 1.07
CA ASN A 210 29.95 -7.87 -0.02
C ASN A 210 30.00 -7.01 -1.30
N LEU A 211 29.59 -5.74 -1.24
CA LEU A 211 29.49 -4.87 -2.42
C LEU A 211 30.50 -3.74 -2.37
N VAL A 212 31.10 -3.46 -3.52
CA VAL A 212 32.05 -2.37 -3.71
C VAL A 212 31.78 -1.62 -5.01
N ALA A 213 32.11 -0.33 -5.07
CA ALA A 213 32.08 0.41 -6.32
C ALA A 213 33.44 0.29 -7.03
N ALA A 214 33.42 -0.12 -8.30
CA ALA A 214 34.63 -0.38 -9.09
C ALA A 214 34.53 0.27 -10.47
N CYS A 215 35.65 0.78 -11.00
CA CYS A 215 35.71 1.23 -12.38
C CYS A 215 35.53 0.05 -13.34
N ALA A 216 35.10 0.31 -14.58
CA ALA A 216 34.91 -0.72 -15.60
C ALA A 216 36.16 -1.61 -15.77
N THR A 217 37.35 -1.01 -15.84
CA THR A 217 38.62 -1.72 -16.02
C THR A 217 38.89 -2.73 -14.90
N CYS A 218 38.81 -2.30 -13.64
CA CYS A 218 39.04 -3.20 -12.50
C CYS A 218 37.95 -4.28 -12.40
N ASN A 219 36.68 -3.91 -12.59
CA ASN A 219 35.56 -4.85 -12.53
C ASN A 219 35.67 -5.94 -13.61
N LEU A 220 36.01 -5.57 -14.85
CA LEU A 220 36.18 -6.51 -15.96
C LEU A 220 37.41 -7.40 -15.77
N SER A 221 38.52 -6.86 -15.25
CA SER A 221 39.74 -7.62 -14.98
C SER A 221 39.55 -8.63 -13.83
N LYS A 222 38.83 -8.24 -12.77
CA LYS A 222 38.46 -9.14 -11.66
C LYS A 222 37.52 -10.24 -12.13
N ASN A 223 36.43 -9.91 -12.83
CA ASN A 223 35.45 -10.88 -13.30
C ASN A 223 34.97 -11.79 -12.13
N ALA A 224 34.99 -13.11 -12.31
CA ALA A 224 34.62 -14.12 -11.30
C ALA A 224 35.81 -14.57 -10.42
N LYS A 225 36.94 -13.86 -10.44
CA LYS A 225 38.08 -14.14 -9.56
C LYS A 225 37.75 -13.72 -8.13
N MET A 226 38.28 -14.47 -7.17
CA MET A 226 38.32 -14.05 -5.77
C MET A 226 39.25 -12.84 -5.63
N PRO A 227 39.08 -11.99 -4.61
CA PRO A 227 39.94 -10.82 -4.39
C PRO A 227 41.44 -11.15 -4.39
N TRP A 228 41.82 -12.25 -3.74
CA TRP A 228 43.20 -12.72 -3.65
C TRP A 228 43.75 -13.30 -4.97
N GLU A 229 42.90 -13.74 -5.89
CA GLU A 229 43.33 -14.15 -7.23
C GLU A 229 43.50 -12.95 -8.16
N PHE A 230 42.80 -11.85 -7.88
CA PHE A 230 42.83 -10.63 -8.68
C PHE A 230 43.95 -9.66 -8.27
N MET A 231 44.13 -9.44 -6.96
CA MET A 231 45.14 -8.56 -6.38
C MET A 231 45.75 -9.23 -5.13
N PRO A 232 46.59 -10.27 -5.29
CA PRO A 232 47.14 -11.04 -4.17
C PRO A 232 47.95 -10.18 -3.19
N ASP A 233 48.70 -9.19 -3.68
CA ASP A 233 49.51 -8.31 -2.83
C ASP A 233 48.66 -7.43 -1.90
N ARG A 234 47.43 -7.13 -2.32
CA ARG A 234 46.50 -6.29 -1.56
C ARG A 234 45.52 -7.09 -0.71
N PHE A 235 45.12 -8.26 -1.20
CA PHE A 235 44.17 -9.17 -0.55
C PHE A 235 44.86 -10.52 -0.37
N PRO A 236 45.56 -10.74 0.76
CA PRO A 236 46.08 -12.07 1.05
C PRO A 236 44.95 -13.08 1.18
N VAL A 237 45.26 -14.36 0.96
CA VAL A 237 44.30 -15.46 1.16
C VAL A 237 43.83 -15.42 2.63
N PRO A 238 42.51 -15.46 2.90
CA PRO A 238 41.96 -15.42 4.26
C PRO A 238 42.40 -16.60 5.13
#